data_AF-A0A2V5R7E7-F1
#
_entry.id   AF-A0A2V5R7E7-F1
#
_cell.length_a   1.000
_cell.length_b   1.000
_cell.length_c   1.000
_cell.angle_alpha   90.00
_cell.angle_beta   90.00
_cell.angle_gamma   90.00
#
_symmetry.space_group_name_H-M   'P 1'
#
loop_
_entity.id
_entity.type
_entity.pdbx_description
1 polymer ?
#
loop_
_entity_poly.entity_id
_entity_poly.type
_entity_poly.pdbx_seq_one_letter_code
_entity_poly.pdbx_strand_id
1 'polypeptide(L)'
;MRLLKCFPVLAFLGIGRDGAPRSPRRHAPAERPYRIMSKSRRKNKAAALIIVLAFMALLTGLTLAYFSHTAADRQLAQASFHDVSADLLARSALDIIVGSLKREMTGAGVNVTQANVQPQRSGDDASIPNLIRRSVRDDAISPPGVPSFASAISSGPVDPANPKRGEITRARWNSHYLIPAAASFTSPDWVLITLPGPNPTPPPGDVVGRYAFAVYDEGGLLDMNLAGFPSWTGISADNPAPTPTP
;
A
#
# COMPACT_ATOMS: atom_id res chain seq x y z
N MET A 1 -22.64 -2.66 -8.72
CA MET A 1 -22.47 -2.56 -10.18
C MET A 1 -21.95 -3.93 -10.67
N ARG A 2 -22.82 -4.70 -11.32
CA ARG A 2 -22.56 -6.10 -11.75
C ARG A 2 -21.72 -6.06 -13.03
N LEU A 3 -20.51 -6.64 -12.99
CA LEU A 3 -19.73 -6.85 -14.21
C LEU A 3 -20.00 -8.27 -14.73
N LEU A 4 -20.74 -8.33 -15.86
CA LEU A 4 -20.86 -9.52 -16.69
C LEU A 4 -19.47 -9.97 -17.17
N LYS A 5 -19.13 -11.23 -16.95
CA LYS A 5 -18.07 -11.92 -17.70
C LYS A 5 -18.71 -12.70 -18.83
N CYS A 6 -18.62 -12.15 -20.05
CA CYS A 6 -18.85 -12.89 -21.28
C CYS A 6 -17.60 -13.71 -21.65
N PHE A 7 -17.84 -14.98 -21.97
CA PHE A 7 -16.93 -15.99 -22.53
C PHE A 7 -16.64 -15.74 -24.03
N PRO A 8 -15.69 -16.45 -24.68
CA PRO A 8 -16.09 -17.69 -25.35
C PRO A 8 -15.11 -18.86 -25.19
N VAL A 9 -15.68 -20.00 -24.79
CA VAL A 9 -15.13 -21.36 -24.98
C VAL A 9 -15.42 -21.77 -26.43
N LEU A 10 -14.39 -22.13 -27.18
CA LEU A 10 -14.53 -22.80 -28.48
C LEU A 10 -14.88 -24.27 -28.25
N ALA A 11 -16.09 -24.69 -28.63
CA ALA A 11 -16.46 -26.09 -28.76
C ALA A 11 -17.04 -26.31 -30.16
N PHE A 12 -16.29 -27.01 -31.00
CA PHE A 12 -16.74 -27.51 -32.30
C PHE A 12 -17.31 -28.91 -32.07
N LEU A 13 -18.63 -29.07 -32.22
CA LEU A 13 -19.28 -30.38 -32.35
C LEU A 13 -20.25 -30.31 -33.53
N GLY A 14 -20.10 -31.25 -34.46
CA GLY A 14 -20.82 -31.24 -35.73
C GLY A 14 -22.12 -32.04 -35.76
N ILE A 15 -22.55 -32.23 -37.01
CA ILE A 15 -23.42 -33.28 -37.59
C ILE A 15 -24.86 -32.87 -37.91
N GLY A 16 -25.16 -32.97 -39.23
CA GLY A 16 -26.43 -33.41 -39.80
C GLY A 16 -27.24 -32.29 -40.48
N ARG A 17 -27.98 -32.48 -41.57
CA ARG A 17 -28.14 -33.52 -42.62
C ARG A 17 -29.30 -32.94 -43.45
N ASP A 18 -29.24 -32.93 -44.78
CA ASP A 18 -30.38 -32.84 -45.74
C ASP A 18 -29.77 -32.88 -47.15
N GLY A 19 -30.23 -33.60 -48.18
CA GLY A 19 -31.50 -34.26 -48.45
C GLY A 19 -31.85 -33.94 -49.92
N ALA A 20 -31.51 -34.82 -50.87
CA ALA A 20 -32.03 -34.73 -52.25
C ALA A 20 -31.95 -36.09 -52.98
N PRO A 21 -33.01 -36.52 -53.69
CA PRO A 21 -33.03 -37.80 -54.40
C PRO A 21 -32.85 -37.62 -55.92
N ARG A 22 -32.08 -38.52 -56.56
CA ARG A 22 -32.21 -38.82 -58.00
C ARG A 22 -31.85 -40.29 -58.27
N SER A 23 -32.81 -41.04 -58.81
CA SER A 23 -32.61 -42.26 -59.61
C SER A 23 -32.49 -41.83 -61.10
N PRO A 24 -32.12 -42.68 -62.11
CA PRO A 24 -32.38 -44.13 -62.21
C PRO A 24 -31.39 -45.05 -63.00
N ARG A 25 -31.66 -46.37 -62.88
CA ARG A 25 -31.60 -47.47 -63.89
C ARG A 25 -30.27 -48.19 -64.29
N ARG A 26 -30.37 -49.52 -64.12
CA ARG A 26 -30.01 -50.70 -64.99
C ARG A 26 -28.67 -51.44 -64.81
N HIS A 27 -28.82 -52.78 -64.61
CA HIS A 27 -28.12 -53.98 -65.13
C HIS A 27 -26.57 -53.97 -65.23
N ALA A 28 -25.77 -54.99 -64.93
CA ALA A 28 -25.88 -56.46 -64.74
C ALA A 28 -24.58 -56.94 -64.00
N PRO A 29 -24.40 -58.25 -63.67
CA PRO A 29 -23.31 -58.74 -62.82
C PRO A 29 -22.10 -59.25 -63.61
N ALA A 30 -20.90 -59.08 -63.06
CA ALA A 30 -19.71 -59.83 -63.51
C ALA A 30 -18.67 -59.94 -62.37
N GLU A 31 -18.10 -61.13 -62.30
CA GLU A 31 -17.24 -61.70 -61.27
C GLU A 31 -15.76 -61.25 -61.32
N ARG A 32 -15.09 -61.38 -60.14
CA ARG A 32 -13.63 -61.58 -59.86
C ARG A 32 -12.67 -60.38 -60.04
N PRO A 33 -11.43 -60.44 -59.49
CA PRO A 33 -10.91 -61.15 -58.31
C PRO A 33 -10.23 -60.21 -57.28
N TYR A 34 -9.82 -60.78 -56.15
CA TYR A 34 -9.05 -60.17 -55.07
C TYR A 34 -7.86 -59.29 -55.55
N ARG A 35 -7.80 -58.04 -55.07
CA ARG A 35 -6.54 -57.28 -54.97
C ARG A 35 -6.35 -56.80 -53.54
N ILE A 36 -5.65 -57.62 -52.76
CA ILE A 36 -5.11 -57.26 -51.45
C ILE A 36 -4.06 -56.17 -51.69
N MET A 37 -4.41 -54.89 -51.52
CA MET A 37 -3.40 -53.84 -51.38
C MET A 37 -3.96 -52.65 -50.57
N SER A 38 -3.23 -52.34 -49.49
CA SER A 38 -3.18 -51.06 -48.74
C SER A 38 -3.46 -51.11 -47.23
N LYS A 39 -2.99 -52.14 -46.50
CA LYS A 39 -2.85 -52.02 -45.03
C LYS A 39 -1.80 -50.98 -44.58
N SER A 40 -1.01 -50.40 -45.50
CA SER A 40 0.07 -49.45 -45.19
C SER A 40 -0.37 -47.99 -44.99
N ARG A 41 -1.53 -47.55 -45.53
CA ARG A 41 -1.98 -46.15 -45.38
C ARG A 41 -2.39 -45.74 -43.96
N ARG A 42 -2.74 -46.70 -43.08
CA ARG A 42 -3.16 -46.39 -41.69
C ARG A 42 -1.99 -46.08 -40.76
N LYS A 43 -0.83 -46.74 -40.95
CA LYS A 43 0.36 -46.53 -40.11
C LYS A 43 0.95 -45.12 -40.29
N ASN A 44 1.03 -44.64 -41.54
CA ASN A 44 1.54 -43.30 -41.83
C ASN A 44 0.60 -42.19 -41.33
N LYS A 45 -0.71 -42.42 -41.32
CA LYS A 45 -1.70 -41.48 -40.75
C LYS A 45 -1.59 -41.38 -39.23
N ALA A 46 -1.37 -42.50 -38.54
CA ALA A 46 -1.17 -42.49 -37.09
C ALA A 46 0.13 -41.77 -36.71
N ALA A 47 1.24 -42.03 -37.42
CA ALA A 47 2.52 -41.37 -37.18
C ALA A 47 2.45 -39.85 -37.41
N ALA A 48 1.82 -39.41 -38.51
CA ALA A 48 1.63 -37.98 -38.78
C ALA A 48 0.80 -37.29 -37.68
N LEU A 49 -0.24 -37.97 -37.18
CA LEU A 49 -1.09 -37.41 -36.13
C LEU A 49 -0.34 -37.26 -34.80
N ILE A 50 0.51 -38.22 -34.43
CA ILE A 50 1.33 -38.14 -33.21
C ILE A 50 2.32 -36.97 -33.31
N ILE A 51 3.00 -36.81 -34.46
CA ILE A 51 3.96 -35.72 -34.66
C ILE A 51 3.26 -34.36 -34.58
N VAL A 52 2.13 -34.19 -35.27
CA VAL A 52 1.36 -32.93 -35.24
C VAL A 52 0.87 -32.62 -33.83
N LEU A 53 0.39 -33.61 -33.10
CA LEU A 53 -0.11 -33.42 -31.74
C LEU A 53 1.02 -33.06 -30.77
N ALA A 54 2.21 -33.66 -30.93
CA ALA A 54 3.40 -33.27 -30.19
C ALA A 54 3.82 -31.83 -30.49
N PHE A 55 3.86 -31.43 -31.77
CA PHE A 55 4.14 -30.04 -32.14
C PHE A 55 3.10 -29.06 -31.60
N MET A 56 1.81 -29.41 -31.69
CA MET A 56 0.73 -28.58 -31.14
C MET A 56 0.90 -28.41 -29.62
N ALA A 57 1.21 -29.49 -28.90
CA ALA A 57 1.47 -29.45 -27.46
C ALA A 57 2.71 -28.62 -27.10
N LEU A 58 3.77 -28.69 -27.89
CA LEU A 58 4.96 -27.85 -27.70
C LEU A 58 4.65 -26.37 -27.96
N LEU A 59 3.87 -26.04 -29.00
CA LEU A 59 3.46 -24.67 -29.30
C LEU A 59 2.54 -24.10 -28.20
N THR A 60 1.58 -24.88 -27.71
CA THR A 60 0.73 -24.45 -26.60
C THR A 60 1.52 -24.30 -25.30
N GLY A 61 2.46 -25.21 -25.01
CA GLY A 61 3.36 -25.11 -23.87
C GLY A 61 4.25 -23.86 -23.94
N LEU A 62 4.85 -23.58 -25.10
CA LEU A 62 5.71 -22.42 -25.31
C LEU A 62 4.94 -21.10 -25.17
N THR A 63 3.76 -21.01 -25.77
CA THR A 63 2.92 -19.81 -25.65
C THR A 63 2.48 -19.58 -24.21
N LEU A 64 2.03 -20.61 -23.49
CA LEU A 64 1.65 -20.49 -22.09
C LEU A 64 2.83 -20.09 -21.20
N ALA A 65 4.02 -20.66 -21.44
CA ALA A 65 5.24 -20.31 -20.72
C ALA A 65 5.60 -18.83 -20.92
N TYR A 66 5.57 -18.34 -22.16
CA TYR A 66 5.85 -16.93 -22.47
C TYR A 66 4.85 -15.98 -21.80
N PHE A 67 3.55 -16.30 -21.86
CA PHE A 67 2.52 -15.49 -21.20
C PHE A 67 2.66 -15.53 -19.67
N SER A 68 2.94 -16.70 -19.09
CA SER A 68 3.16 -16.86 -17.65
C SER A 68 4.34 -16.03 -17.18
N HIS A 69 5.46 -16.09 -17.89
CA HIS A 69 6.65 -15.31 -17.56
C HIS A 69 6.38 -13.81 -17.65
N THR A 70 5.79 -13.34 -18.75
CA THR A 70 5.46 -11.91 -18.94
C THR A 70 4.47 -11.40 -17.88
N ALA A 71 3.49 -12.23 -17.48
CA ALA A 71 2.52 -11.87 -16.46
C ALA A 71 3.19 -11.73 -15.07
N ALA A 72 4.06 -12.67 -14.70
CA ALA A 72 4.81 -12.64 -13.45
C ALA A 72 5.74 -11.41 -13.38
N ASP A 73 6.48 -11.13 -14.45
CA ASP A 73 7.40 -9.99 -14.49
C ASP A 73 6.66 -8.66 -14.32
N ARG A 74 5.48 -8.52 -14.95
CA ARG A 74 4.63 -7.33 -14.76
C ARG A 74 4.12 -7.22 -13.33
N GLN A 75 3.67 -8.32 -12.73
CA GLN A 75 3.20 -8.31 -11.34
C GLN A 75 4.31 -7.90 -10.37
N LEU A 76 5.52 -8.44 -10.56
CA LEU A 76 6.69 -8.06 -9.77
C LEU A 76 7.06 -6.60 -9.97
N ALA A 77 7.09 -6.12 -11.22
CA ALA A 77 7.38 -4.72 -11.51
C ALA A 77 6.37 -3.76 -10.85
N GLN A 78 5.08 -4.09 -10.85
CA GLN A 78 4.06 -3.30 -10.16
C GLN A 78 4.25 -3.32 -8.64
N ALA A 79 4.54 -4.48 -8.05
CA ALA A 79 4.80 -4.60 -6.62
C ALA A 79 6.03 -3.76 -6.20
N SER A 80 7.15 -3.90 -6.91
CA SER A 80 8.36 -3.12 -6.66
C SER A 80 8.13 -1.61 -6.82
N PHE A 81 7.35 -1.20 -7.82
CA PHE A 81 6.98 0.20 -7.99
C PHE A 81 6.18 0.72 -6.80
N HIS A 82 5.20 -0.05 -6.31
CA HIS A 82 4.43 0.33 -5.14
C HIS A 82 5.29 0.41 -3.88
N ASP A 83 6.21 -0.51 -3.67
CA ASP A 83 7.12 -0.49 -2.52
C ASP A 83 8.04 0.74 -2.53
N VAL A 84 8.66 1.05 -3.68
CA VAL A 84 9.49 2.25 -3.83
C VAL A 84 8.67 3.52 -3.64
N SER A 85 7.46 3.57 -4.21
CA SER A 85 6.58 4.73 -4.04
C SER A 85 6.17 4.95 -2.58
N ALA A 86 5.96 3.87 -1.82
CA ALA A 86 5.64 3.94 -0.40
C ALA A 86 6.84 4.40 0.43
N ASP A 87 8.05 3.94 0.12
CA ASP A 87 9.28 4.39 0.80
C ASP A 87 9.55 5.89 0.54
N LEU A 88 9.41 6.35 -0.70
CA LEU A 88 9.54 7.77 -1.04
C LEU A 88 8.49 8.63 -0.33
N LEU A 89 7.24 8.15 -0.26
CA LEU A 89 6.18 8.81 0.49
C LEU A 89 6.50 8.86 1.99
N ALA A 90 7.01 7.77 2.58
CA ALA A 90 7.39 7.73 3.99
C ALA A 90 8.54 8.71 4.31
N ARG A 91 9.56 8.79 3.45
CA ARG A 91 10.67 9.74 3.60
C ARG A 91 10.18 11.20 3.53
N SER A 92 9.35 11.52 2.53
CA SER A 92 8.79 12.87 2.42
C SER A 92 7.86 13.23 3.58
N ALA A 93 7.07 12.29 4.07
CA ALA A 93 6.25 12.47 5.27
C ALA A 93 7.13 12.75 6.51
N LEU A 94 8.24 12.02 6.67
CA LEU A 94 9.20 12.27 7.74
C LEU A 94 9.80 13.66 7.64
N ASP A 95 10.20 14.11 6.45
CA ASP A 95 10.75 15.46 6.25
C ASP A 95 9.74 16.55 6.59
N ILE A 96 8.45 16.36 6.27
CA ILE A 96 7.37 17.28 6.64
C ILE A 96 7.20 17.33 8.17
N ILE A 97 7.17 16.17 8.84
CA ILE A 97 7.00 16.09 10.29
C ILE A 97 8.21 16.70 11.00
N VAL A 98 9.44 16.34 10.61
CA VAL A 98 10.66 16.91 11.20
C VAL A 98 10.75 18.41 10.90
N GLY A 99 10.37 18.84 9.70
CA GLY A 99 10.30 20.25 9.33
C GLY A 99 9.30 21.04 10.17
N SER A 100 8.17 20.45 10.53
CA SER A 100 7.16 21.08 11.40
C SER A 100 7.67 21.23 12.83
N LEU A 101 8.32 20.19 13.38
CA LEU A 101 8.96 20.21 14.70
C LEU A 101 10.11 21.23 14.75
N LYS A 102 10.96 21.29 13.71
CA LYS A 102 12.03 22.30 13.61
C LYS A 102 11.46 23.72 13.54
N ARG A 103 10.39 23.92 12.77
CA ARG A 103 9.72 25.23 12.68
C ARG A 103 9.21 25.67 14.04
N GLU A 104 8.65 24.74 14.81
CA GLU A 104 8.22 24.99 16.17
C GLU A 104 9.36 25.47 17.07
N MET A 105 10.52 24.79 17.02
CA MET A 105 11.72 25.20 17.76
C MET A 105 12.19 26.62 17.37
N THR A 106 12.18 26.94 16.08
CA THR A 106 12.56 28.29 15.61
C THR A 106 11.51 29.35 15.93
N GLY A 107 10.22 28.95 16.00
CA GLY A 107 9.10 29.84 16.27
C GLY A 107 8.94 30.20 17.75
N ALA A 108 9.49 29.37 18.65
CA ALA A 108 9.51 29.64 20.09
C ALA A 108 10.36 30.88 20.47
N GLY A 109 11.20 31.38 19.57
CA GLY A 109 12.04 32.56 19.77
C GLY A 109 13.22 32.31 20.72
N VAL A 110 13.76 33.37 21.31
CA VAL A 110 14.98 33.33 22.15
C VAL A 110 14.72 32.88 23.59
N ASN A 111 13.46 32.87 24.02
CA ASN A 111 13.06 32.52 25.39
C ASN A 111 12.74 31.03 25.46
N VAL A 112 13.76 30.21 25.66
CA VAL A 112 13.57 28.79 25.97
C VAL A 112 13.07 28.69 27.41
N THR A 113 11.84 28.20 27.57
CA THR A 113 11.17 27.93 28.85
C THR A 113 10.91 26.43 28.97
N GLN A 114 10.69 25.91 30.17
CA GLN A 114 10.37 24.48 30.34
C GLN A 114 9.20 24.00 29.47
N ALA A 115 8.29 24.91 29.08
CA ALA A 115 7.13 24.63 28.23
C ALA A 115 7.44 24.51 26.72
N ASN A 116 8.62 24.94 26.24
CA ASN A 116 9.00 24.91 24.82
C ASN A 116 10.34 24.20 24.54
N VAL A 117 10.93 23.57 25.56
CA VAL A 117 12.10 22.68 25.40
C VAL A 117 11.74 21.38 24.67
N GLN A 118 10.50 20.93 24.81
CA GLN A 118 9.93 19.80 24.07
C GLN A 118 8.94 20.29 23.03
N PRO A 119 8.71 19.52 21.94
CA PRO A 119 7.61 19.80 21.04
C PRO A 119 6.26 19.81 21.77
N GLN A 120 5.41 20.74 21.38
CA GLN A 120 4.07 20.91 21.89
C GLN A 120 3.25 19.66 21.59
N ARG A 121 2.52 19.23 22.62
CA ARG A 121 1.65 18.08 22.52
C ARG A 121 0.39 18.44 21.73
N SER A 122 -0.06 17.52 20.88
CA SER A 122 -1.33 17.66 20.16
C SER A 122 -1.91 16.32 19.76
N GLY A 123 -3.23 16.18 19.97
CA GLY A 123 -3.90 14.90 19.77
C GLY A 123 -3.40 13.82 20.74
N ASP A 124 -2.78 14.24 21.83
CA ASP A 124 -2.27 13.40 22.89
C ASP A 124 -3.43 12.77 23.69
N ASP A 125 -3.09 11.72 24.43
CA ASP A 125 -4.02 10.91 25.21
C ASP A 125 -3.39 10.70 26.59
N ALA A 126 -4.12 11.05 27.66
CA ALA A 126 -3.61 10.93 29.02
C ALA A 126 -3.26 9.48 29.41
N SER A 127 -3.82 8.48 28.71
CA SER A 127 -3.47 7.07 28.90
C SER A 127 -2.13 6.67 28.26
N ILE A 128 -1.54 7.55 27.44
CA ILE A 128 -0.27 7.34 26.73
C ILE A 128 0.68 8.51 27.04
N PRO A 129 1.39 8.47 28.18
CA PRO A 129 2.18 9.61 28.65
C PRO A 129 3.35 9.97 27.72
N ASN A 130 3.88 9.01 26.98
CA ASN A 130 4.92 9.21 25.98
C ASN A 130 4.38 9.73 24.63
N LEU A 131 3.07 9.74 24.38
CA LEU A 131 2.54 10.30 23.13
C LEU A 131 2.70 11.82 23.15
N ILE A 132 3.62 12.33 22.34
CA ILE A 132 3.75 13.77 22.13
C ILE A 132 2.64 14.20 21.17
N ARG A 133 2.52 13.51 20.03
CA ARG A 133 1.69 14.01 18.94
C ARG A 133 1.15 12.94 18.02
N ARG A 134 -0.04 13.14 17.46
CA ARG A 134 -0.53 12.35 16.33
C ARG A 134 -1.14 13.23 15.24
N SER A 135 -1.32 12.68 14.04
CA SER A 135 -2.13 13.35 13.02
C SER A 135 -3.61 13.37 13.43
N VAL A 136 -4.19 14.57 13.49
CA VAL A 136 -5.57 14.80 13.89
C VAL A 136 -6.21 15.84 12.97
N ARG A 137 -7.45 15.60 12.57
CA ARG A 137 -8.23 16.58 11.82
C ARG A 137 -8.49 17.83 12.66
N ASP A 138 -8.43 19.01 12.04
CA ASP A 138 -8.71 20.29 12.70
C ASP A 138 -7.86 20.49 13.97
N ASP A 139 -6.59 20.11 13.87
CA ASP A 139 -5.57 20.20 14.91
C ASP A 139 -5.41 21.65 15.42
N ALA A 140 -5.99 21.93 16.59
CA ALA A 140 -6.03 23.25 17.21
C ALA A 140 -4.76 23.61 18.02
N ILE A 141 -3.61 23.05 17.63
CA ILE A 141 -2.32 23.39 18.25
C ILE A 141 -2.04 24.89 18.10
N SER A 142 -1.68 25.54 19.20
CA SER A 142 -1.38 26.98 19.22
C SER A 142 0.02 27.24 18.68
N PRO A 143 0.31 28.40 18.06
CA PRO A 143 1.68 28.76 17.70
C PRO A 143 2.61 28.73 18.93
N PRO A 144 3.87 28.28 18.79
CA PRO A 144 4.59 28.00 17.54
C PRO A 144 4.30 26.62 16.91
N GLY A 145 3.46 25.79 17.54
CA GLY A 145 3.08 24.48 17.01
C GLY A 145 2.46 24.58 15.63
N VAL A 146 2.85 23.67 14.74
CA VAL A 146 2.39 23.63 13.35
C VAL A 146 1.34 22.54 13.22
N PRO A 147 0.09 22.78 12.80
CA PRO A 147 -0.95 21.78 12.72
C PRO A 147 -0.62 20.62 11.76
N SER A 148 -1.17 19.43 12.01
CA SER A 148 -0.85 18.22 11.24
C SER A 148 -1.51 18.14 9.85
N PHE A 149 -2.45 19.04 9.52
CA PHE A 149 -3.20 19.09 8.26
C PHE A 149 -3.91 17.76 7.88
N ALA A 150 -4.29 16.97 8.89
CA ALA A 150 -4.95 15.70 8.64
C ALA A 150 -6.39 15.88 8.11
N SER A 151 -6.81 14.95 7.26
CA SER A 151 -8.17 14.88 6.74
C SER A 151 -9.14 14.29 7.76
N ALA A 152 -10.43 14.32 7.43
CA ALA A 152 -11.48 13.67 8.23
C ALA A 152 -11.48 12.14 8.20
N ILE A 153 -10.54 11.52 7.50
CA ILE A 153 -10.51 10.07 7.30
C ILE A 153 -9.56 9.45 8.33
N SER A 154 -10.11 8.71 9.29
CA SER A 154 -9.29 8.00 10.27
C SER A 154 -8.53 6.84 9.63
N SER A 155 -7.34 6.53 10.17
CA SER A 155 -6.59 5.33 9.79
C SER A 155 -7.12 4.05 10.42
N GLY A 156 -7.91 4.15 11.48
CA GLY A 156 -8.50 3.00 12.15
C GLY A 156 -9.59 2.31 11.33
N PRO A 157 -9.80 1.00 11.51
CA PRO A 157 -10.91 0.32 10.87
C PRO A 157 -12.25 0.78 11.44
N VAL A 158 -13.22 0.98 10.56
CA VAL A 158 -14.62 1.25 10.98
C VAL A 158 -15.20 0.03 11.70
N ASP A 159 -14.88 -1.17 11.22
CA ASP A 159 -15.19 -2.45 11.86
C ASP A 159 -13.88 -3.18 12.21
N PRO A 160 -13.49 -3.23 13.51
CA PRO A 160 -12.27 -3.91 13.94
C PRO A 160 -12.25 -5.41 13.65
N ALA A 161 -13.41 -6.06 13.50
CA ALA A 161 -13.49 -7.49 13.20
C ALA A 161 -13.22 -7.79 11.72
N ASN A 162 -13.50 -6.83 10.83
CA ASN A 162 -13.35 -6.97 9.39
C ASN A 162 -12.65 -5.75 8.79
N PRO A 163 -11.35 -5.56 9.06
CA PRO A 163 -10.61 -4.40 8.56
C PRO A 163 -10.56 -4.40 7.03
N LYS A 164 -10.88 -3.26 6.42
CA LYS A 164 -10.81 -3.10 4.96
C LYS A 164 -9.39 -2.81 4.50
N ARG A 165 -9.12 -3.05 3.21
CA ARG A 165 -7.82 -2.74 2.60
C ARG A 165 -7.51 -1.25 2.78
N GLY A 166 -6.42 -0.96 3.47
CA GLY A 166 -5.93 0.39 3.72
C GLY A 166 -6.33 0.98 5.07
N GLU A 167 -7.11 0.26 5.88
CA GLU A 167 -7.30 0.57 7.30
C GLU A 167 -6.19 -0.11 8.14
N ILE A 168 -5.87 0.46 9.30
CA ILE A 168 -4.83 0.00 10.21
C ILE A 168 -5.46 -0.25 11.58
N THR A 169 -5.48 -1.52 12.00
CA THR A 169 -6.02 -1.92 13.30
C THR A 169 -5.22 -1.29 14.44
N ARG A 170 -5.85 -1.09 15.61
CA ARG A 170 -5.15 -0.60 16.81
C ARG A 170 -3.99 -1.51 17.23
N ALA A 171 -4.14 -2.82 17.08
CA ALA A 171 -3.06 -3.77 17.35
C ALA A 171 -1.85 -3.55 16.41
N ARG A 172 -2.09 -3.23 15.13
CA ARG A 172 -1.02 -2.92 14.19
C ARG A 172 -0.35 -1.57 14.51
N TRP A 173 -1.14 -0.57 14.87
CA TRP A 173 -0.60 0.70 15.41
C TRP A 173 0.27 0.46 16.65
N ASN A 174 -0.12 -0.44 17.55
CA ASN A 174 0.69 -0.79 18.73
C ASN A 174 1.72 -1.92 18.49
N SER A 175 2.08 -2.23 17.24
CA SER A 175 3.09 -3.28 16.97
C SER A 175 4.49 -2.89 17.46
N HIS A 176 4.74 -1.60 17.68
CA HIS A 176 5.98 -1.07 18.25
C HIS A 176 5.99 -1.06 19.79
N TYR A 177 4.92 -1.49 20.47
CA TYR A 177 4.82 -1.56 21.94
C TYR A 177 5.09 -0.25 22.71
N LEU A 178 4.93 0.89 22.05
CA LEU A 178 5.08 2.22 22.69
C LEU A 178 3.77 2.71 23.31
N ILE A 179 2.67 1.97 23.13
CA ILE A 179 1.38 2.24 23.75
C ILE A 179 1.15 1.16 24.82
N PRO A 180 0.86 1.53 26.08
CA PRO A 180 0.55 0.55 27.12
C PRO A 180 -0.54 -0.42 26.67
N ALA A 181 -0.39 -1.71 26.96
CA ALA A 181 -1.33 -2.74 26.50
C ALA A 181 -2.79 -2.52 26.98
N ALA A 182 -2.96 -1.81 28.10
CA ALA A 182 -4.26 -1.44 28.65
C ALA A 182 -4.83 -0.12 28.10
N ALA A 183 -4.06 0.65 27.32
CA ALA A 183 -4.50 1.96 26.84
C ALA A 183 -5.48 1.83 25.67
N SER A 184 -6.63 2.49 25.80
CA SER A 184 -7.58 2.68 24.71
C SER A 184 -7.26 3.99 23.98
N PHE A 185 -6.75 3.90 22.75
CA PHE A 185 -6.37 5.10 21.99
C PHE A 185 -7.15 5.25 20.69
N THR A 186 -7.30 6.49 20.27
CA THR A 186 -7.83 6.84 18.94
C THR A 186 -6.73 6.73 17.90
N SER A 187 -6.99 5.98 16.83
CA SER A 187 -6.09 5.86 15.69
C SER A 187 -5.87 7.23 15.03
N PRO A 188 -4.66 7.56 14.57
CA PRO A 188 -4.39 8.83 13.89
C PRO A 188 -5.21 8.99 12.61
N ASP A 189 -5.43 10.23 12.20
CA ASP A 189 -6.12 10.55 10.96
C ASP A 189 -5.16 10.59 9.76
N TRP A 190 -5.65 10.28 8.57
CA TRP A 190 -4.85 10.32 7.35
C TRP A 190 -4.57 11.76 6.93
N VAL A 191 -3.29 12.10 6.77
CA VAL A 191 -2.83 13.27 6.04
C VAL A 191 -2.77 12.90 4.56
N LEU A 192 -3.52 13.62 3.74
CA LEU A 192 -3.57 13.40 2.29
C LEU A 192 -2.53 14.28 1.61
N ILE A 193 -1.69 13.67 0.77
CA ILE A 193 -0.64 14.35 0.02
C ILE A 193 -1.12 14.62 -1.40
N THR A 194 -1.03 15.88 -1.79
CA THR A 194 -1.23 16.37 -3.15
C THR A 194 0.10 16.90 -3.72
N LEU A 195 0.15 17.19 -5.03
CA LEU A 195 1.38 17.74 -5.65
C LEU A 195 1.90 19.02 -4.97
N PRO A 196 1.04 19.97 -4.53
CA PRO A 196 1.50 21.14 -3.77
C PRO A 196 1.87 20.87 -2.30
N GLY A 197 1.52 19.70 -1.76
CA GLY A 197 1.75 19.33 -0.36
C GLY A 197 0.54 18.73 0.36
N PRO A 198 0.57 18.67 1.71
CA PRO A 198 -0.55 18.21 2.52
C PRO A 198 -1.79 19.08 2.33
N ASN A 199 -2.96 18.45 2.13
CA ASN A 199 -4.24 19.12 2.07
C ASN A 199 -5.27 18.28 2.85
N PRO A 200 -6.04 18.86 3.80
CA PRO A 200 -7.03 18.10 4.58
C PRO A 200 -8.30 17.76 3.79
N THR A 201 -8.62 18.52 2.73
CA THR A 201 -9.83 18.33 1.90
C THR A 201 -9.55 18.43 0.39
N PRO A 202 -8.63 17.60 -0.16
CA PRO A 202 -8.34 17.60 -1.58
C PRO A 202 -9.45 16.88 -2.36
N PRO A 203 -9.68 17.26 -3.64
CA PRO A 203 -10.43 16.43 -4.57
C PRO A 203 -9.81 15.02 -4.68
N PRO A 204 -10.60 13.94 -4.81
CA PRO A 204 -10.07 12.57 -4.83
C PRO A 204 -9.02 12.30 -5.93
N GLY A 205 -9.08 13.02 -7.05
CA GLY A 205 -8.14 12.86 -8.16
C GLY A 205 -6.75 13.48 -7.91
N ASP A 206 -6.64 14.36 -6.93
CA ASP A 206 -5.40 15.11 -6.64
C ASP A 206 -4.55 14.43 -5.57
N VAL A 207 -5.06 13.37 -4.93
CA VAL A 207 -4.37 12.62 -3.88
C VAL A 207 -3.34 11.68 -4.51
N VAL A 208 -2.07 12.02 -4.32
CA VAL A 208 -0.91 11.23 -4.78
C VAL A 208 -0.55 10.16 -3.76
N GLY A 209 -0.80 10.43 -2.48
CA GLY A 209 -0.49 9.51 -1.39
C GLY A 209 -1.17 9.91 -0.08
N ARG A 210 -1.00 9.07 0.93
CA ARG A 210 -1.47 9.36 2.29
C ARG A 210 -0.52 8.77 3.32
N TYR A 211 -0.36 9.48 4.43
CA TYR A 211 0.37 9.00 5.58
C TYR A 211 -0.38 9.38 6.85
N ALA A 212 -0.12 8.67 7.93
CA ALA A 212 -0.64 8.95 9.25
C ALA A 212 0.52 8.75 10.21
N PHE A 213 0.56 9.51 11.30
CA PHE A 213 1.71 9.48 12.19
C PHE A 213 1.31 9.59 13.66
N ALA A 214 2.16 9.03 14.51
CA ALA A 214 2.20 9.24 15.94
C ALA A 214 3.68 9.39 16.34
N VAL A 215 3.98 10.41 17.13
CA VAL A 215 5.31 10.77 17.63
C VAL A 215 5.32 10.52 19.12
N TYR A 216 6.24 9.70 19.57
CA TYR A 216 6.41 9.33 20.97
C TYR A 216 7.73 9.89 21.52
N ASP A 217 7.71 10.31 22.77
CA ASP A 217 8.90 10.62 23.58
C ASP A 217 9.41 9.33 24.21
N GLU A 218 10.46 8.74 23.65
CA GLU A 218 11.08 7.53 24.20
C GLU A 218 12.19 7.83 25.22
N GLY A 219 12.41 9.11 25.54
CA GLY A 219 13.42 9.52 26.51
C GLY A 219 14.85 9.39 25.96
N GLY A 220 15.55 10.52 25.94
CA GLY A 220 17.00 10.59 25.84
C GLY A 220 17.47 11.66 26.81
N LEU A 221 18.46 11.34 27.64
CA LEU A 221 19.02 12.31 28.58
C LEU A 221 19.78 13.37 27.77
N LEU A 222 19.12 14.48 27.47
CA LEU A 222 19.76 15.62 26.83
C LEU A 222 20.62 16.32 27.87
N ASP A 223 21.94 16.14 27.82
CA ASP A 223 22.87 16.91 28.65
C ASP A 223 22.93 18.36 28.16
N MET A 224 22.10 19.20 28.77
CA MET A 224 22.06 20.64 28.52
C MET A 224 23.37 21.37 28.87
N ASN A 225 24.30 20.76 29.61
CA ASN A 225 25.59 21.38 29.89
C ASN A 225 26.52 21.38 28.66
N LEU A 226 26.31 20.47 27.71
CA LEU A 226 27.07 20.43 26.45
C LEU A 226 26.45 21.34 25.36
N ALA A 227 25.16 21.63 25.47
CA ALA A 227 24.39 22.35 24.43
C ALA A 227 24.62 23.87 24.40
N GLY A 228 25.41 24.44 25.32
CA GLY A 228 25.79 25.86 25.30
C GLY A 228 24.57 26.79 25.26
N PHE A 229 23.79 26.81 26.34
CA PHE A 229 22.69 27.77 26.48
C PHE A 229 23.20 29.21 26.37
N PRO A 230 22.53 30.14 25.65
CA PRO A 230 22.77 31.55 25.85
C PRO A 230 22.45 31.88 27.31
N SER A 231 23.38 32.53 28.00
CA SER A 231 23.25 32.89 29.41
C SER A 231 21.91 33.60 29.64
N TRP A 232 21.07 32.99 30.47
CA TRP A 232 19.84 33.61 30.96
C TRP A 232 20.21 34.90 31.72
N THR A 233 20.05 36.06 31.09
CA THR A 233 20.05 37.36 31.76
C THR A 233 18.63 37.69 32.24
N GLY A 234 17.89 36.70 32.73
CA GLY A 234 16.70 36.99 33.52
C GLY A 234 17.20 37.31 34.92
N ILE A 235 17.04 38.58 35.28
CA ILE A 235 17.27 39.15 36.60
C ILE A 235 16.73 38.15 37.63
N SER A 236 17.62 37.42 38.30
CA SER A 236 17.27 36.68 39.49
C SER A 236 16.79 37.71 40.50
N ALA A 237 15.48 37.73 40.74
CA ALA A 237 15.00 38.10 42.04
C ALA A 237 15.72 37.19 43.05
N ASP A 238 16.42 37.83 43.97
CA ASP A 238 17.07 37.28 45.16
C ASP A 238 18.10 36.18 44.95
N ASN A 239 19.35 36.62 44.71
CA ASN A 239 20.50 35.89 45.22
C ASN A 239 20.48 36.05 46.75
N PRO A 240 20.34 34.99 47.58
CA PRO A 240 20.45 35.16 49.02
C PRO A 240 21.86 35.65 49.33
N ALA A 241 21.97 36.88 49.83
CA ALA A 241 23.23 37.44 50.26
C ALA A 241 23.83 36.54 51.34
N PRO A 242 25.09 36.08 51.20
CA PRO A 242 25.72 35.29 52.24
C PRO A 242 25.92 36.18 53.47
N THR A 243 25.22 35.86 54.56
CA THR A 243 25.46 36.46 55.88
C THR A 243 26.89 36.13 56.29
N PRO A 244 27.79 37.12 56.48
CA PRO A 244 29.11 36.83 57.02
C PRO A 244 28.93 36.35 58.46
N THR A 245 29.41 35.14 58.73
CA THR A 245 29.47 34.60 60.09
C THR A 245 30.66 35.27 60.81
N PRO A 246 30.50 35.73 62.07
CA PRO A 246 31.58 36.31 62.86
C PRO A 246 32.69 35.31 63.20
#